data_AF-A0A846MGS6-F1
#
_entry.id   AF-A0A846MGS6-F1
#
_cell.length_a   1.000
_cell.length_b   1.000
_cell.length_c   1.000
_cell.angle_alpha   90.00
_cell.angle_beta   90.00
_cell.angle_gamma   90.00
#
_symmetry.space_group_name_H-M   'P 1'
#
loop_
_entity.id
_entity.type
_entity.pdbx_description
1 polymer ?
#
loop_
_entity_poly.entity_id
_entity_poly.type
_entity_poly.pdbx_seq_one_letter_code
_entity_poly.pdbx_strand_id
1 'polypeptide(L)' 'MERQKKEWKEKAADYKMFAGVLLAVSVFLYIGTLLPTAAPEKKVYLLYFIVILLIGAFYFFQRAVKYIRLLREAEE' A
#
# COMPACT_ATOMS: atom_id res chain seq x y z
N MET A 1 19.28 -21.72 -2.42
CA MET A 1 18.84 -20.94 -3.60
C MET A 1 17.32 -21.02 -3.76
N GLU A 2 16.74 -22.20 -4.04
CA GLU A 2 15.28 -22.41 -4.23
C GLU A 2 14.38 -21.88 -3.09
N ARG A 3 14.69 -22.21 -1.82
CA ARG A 3 13.90 -21.74 -0.65
C ARG A 3 13.89 -20.21 -0.49
N GLN A 4 15.04 -19.55 -0.69
CA GLN A 4 15.14 -18.09 -0.57
C GLN A 4 14.35 -17.36 -1.67
N LYS A 5 14.38 -17.88 -2.91
CA LYS A 5 13.55 -17.36 -4.00
C LYS A 5 12.06 -17.49 -3.66
N LYS A 6 11.63 -18.64 -3.15
CA LYS A 6 10.23 -18.84 -2.73
C LYS A 6 9.81 -17.83 -1.65
N GLU A 7 10.65 -17.62 -0.63
CA GLU A 7 10.39 -16.64 0.42
C GLU A 7 10.31 -15.19 -0.09
N TRP A 8 11.19 -14.81 -1.03
CA TRP A 8 11.14 -13.46 -1.61
C TRP A 8 9.88 -13.26 -2.45
N LYS A 9 9.42 -14.30 -3.14
CA LYS A 9 8.19 -14.25 -3.95
C LYS A 9 6.95 -14.11 -3.09
N GLU A 10 6.86 -14.86 -2.01
CA GLU A 10 5.79 -14.74 -1.02
C GLU A 10 5.79 -13.34 -0.38
N LYS A 11 6.94 -12.85 0.09
CA LYS A 11 7.05 -11.49 0.64
C LYS A 11 6.64 -10.41 -0.37
N ALA A 12 7.05 -10.53 -1.62
CA ALA A 12 6.66 -9.58 -2.67
C ALA A 12 5.14 -9.57 -2.90
N ALA A 13 4.52 -10.75 -2.92
CA ALA A 13 3.07 -10.89 -3.07
C ALA A 13 2.33 -10.25 -1.88
N ASP A 14 2.79 -10.50 -0.66
CA ASP A 14 2.21 -9.92 0.56
C ASP A 14 2.29 -8.40 0.53
N TYR A 15 3.48 -7.84 0.28
CA TYR A 15 3.66 -6.39 0.23
C TYR A 15 2.81 -5.72 -0.86
N LYS A 16 2.64 -6.39 -2.01
CA LYS A 16 1.75 -5.92 -3.08
C LYS A 16 0.28 -5.94 -2.64
N MET A 17 -0.15 -7.00 -1.95
CA MET A 17 -1.51 -7.10 -1.42
C MET A 17 -1.78 -6.02 -0.36
N PHE A 18 -0.88 -5.84 0.61
CA PHE A 18 -1.00 -4.80 1.62
C PHE A 18 -1.06 -3.40 1.00
N ALA A 19 -0.16 -3.08 0.05
CA ALA A 19 -0.19 -1.81 -0.66
C ALA A 19 -1.54 -1.58 -1.38
N GLY A 20 -2.05 -2.61 -2.05
CA GLY A 20 -3.34 -2.56 -2.75
C GLY A 20 -4.52 -2.32 -1.82
N VAL A 21 -4.58 -3.03 -0.68
CA VAL A 21 -5.64 -2.87 0.33
C VAL A 21 -5.58 -1.48 0.96
N LEU A 22 -4.40 -1.00 1.36
CA LEU A 22 -4.23 0.35 1.91
C LEU A 22 -4.66 1.44 0.91
N LEU A 23 -4.33 1.26 -0.37
CA LEU A 23 -4.74 2.19 -1.42
C LEU A 23 -6.26 2.16 -1.62
N ALA A 24 -6.88 0.98 -1.66
CA ALA A 24 -8.34 0.85 -1.77
C ALA A 24 -9.05 1.52 -0.59
N VAL A 25 -8.61 1.25 0.65
CA VAL A 25 -9.15 1.90 1.86
C VAL A 25 -9.00 3.41 1.79
N SER A 26 -7.85 3.91 1.34
CA SER A 26 -7.61 5.36 1.17
C SER A 26 -8.60 5.99 0.18
N VAL A 27 -8.87 5.33 -0.95
CA VAL A 27 -9.84 5.80 -1.95
C VAL A 27 -11.26 5.79 -1.40
N PHE A 28 -11.66 4.71 -0.69
CA PHE A 28 -12.97 4.64 -0.05
C PHE A 28 -13.18 5.77 0.98
N LEU A 29 -12.18 6.01 1.83
CA LEU A 29 -12.24 7.11 2.80
C LEU A 29 -12.30 8.47 2.11
N TYR A 30 -11.55 8.68 1.02
CA TYR A 30 -11.62 9.91 0.24
C TYR A 30 -13.01 10.15 -0.34
N ILE A 31 -13.64 9.13 -0.92
CA ILE A 31 -15.04 9.22 -1.39
C ILE A 31 -15.95 9.63 -0.22
N GLY A 32 -15.73 9.08 0.98
CA GLY A 32 -16.45 9.47 2.19
C GLY A 32 -16.34 10.96 2.54
N THR A 33 -15.23 11.63 2.22
CA THR A 33 -15.04 13.07 2.48
C THR A 33 -15.88 13.99 1.57
N LEU A 34 -16.25 13.49 0.37
CA LEU A 34 -17.07 14.20 -0.60
C LEU A 34 -18.52 14.33 -0.14
N LEU A 35 -18.97 13.45 0.77
CA LEU A 35 -20.31 13.55 1.35
C LEU A 35 -20.43 14.84 2.19
N PRO A 36 -21.52 15.61 2.04
CA PRO A 36 -21.72 16.87 2.77
C PRO A 36 -22.12 16.67 4.24
N THR A 37 -22.11 15.43 4.76
CA THR A 37 -22.64 15.07 6.08
C THR A 37 -21.67 15.31 7.24
N ALA A 38 -20.37 15.51 6.98
CA ALA A 38 -19.36 15.67 8.02
C ALA A 38 -19.02 17.15 8.28
N ALA A 39 -18.88 17.52 9.56
CA ALA A 39 -18.37 18.83 9.97
C ALA A 39 -16.99 19.12 9.35
N PRO A 40 -16.69 20.37 8.94
CA PRO A 40 -15.45 20.72 8.23
C PRO A 40 -14.18 20.28 8.97
N GLU A 41 -14.17 20.42 10.29
CA GLU A 41 -13.04 20.06 11.15
C GLU A 41 -12.74 18.55 11.09
N LYS A 42 -13.76 17.71 11.10
CA LYS A 42 -13.62 16.24 10.98
C LYS A 42 -13.10 15.81 9.61
N LYS A 43 -13.44 16.58 8.55
CA LYS A 43 -12.93 16.31 7.19
C LYS A 43 -11.42 16.53 7.09
N VAL A 44 -10.89 17.55 7.77
CA VAL A 44 -9.45 17.84 7.79
C VAL A 44 -8.67 16.67 8.41
N TYR A 45 -9.08 16.18 9.58
CA TYR A 45 -8.43 15.02 10.22
C TYR A 45 -8.49 13.76 9.36
N LEU A 46 -9.63 13.53 8.69
CA LEU A 46 -9.80 12.38 7.79
C LEU A 46 -8.88 12.47 6.57
N LEU A 47 -8.70 13.67 5.99
CA LEU A 47 -7.77 13.89 4.88
C LEU A 47 -6.31 13.64 5.31
N TYR A 48 -5.90 14.13 6.49
CA TYR A 48 -4.57 13.83 7.03
C TYR A 48 -4.36 12.32 7.22
N PHE A 49 -5.36 11.62 7.74
CA PHE A 49 -5.31 10.17 7.89
C PHE A 49 -5.17 9.45 6.55
N ILE A 50 -5.91 9.87 5.51
CA ILE A 50 -5.80 9.34 4.15
C ILE A 50 -4.38 9.54 3.60
N VAL A 51 -3.76 10.71 3.80
CA VAL A 51 -2.38 10.96 3.37
C VAL A 51 -1.41 9.98 4.05
N ILE A 52 -1.56 9.73 5.35
CA ILE A 52 -0.72 8.75 6.08
C ILE A 52 -0.90 7.34 5.50
N LEU A 53 -2.14 6.92 5.21
CA LEU A 53 -2.42 5.62 4.58
C LEU A 53 -1.79 5.51 3.19
N LEU A 54 -1.84 6.58 2.38
CA LEU A 54 -1.22 6.62 1.06
C LEU A 54 0.31 6.54 1.13
N ILE A 55 0.94 7.23 2.09
CA ILE A 55 2.38 7.09 2.35
C ILE A 55 2.72 5.64 2.72
N GLY A 56 1.92 5.01 3.58
CA GLY A 56 2.06 3.60 3.92
C GLY A 56 1.91 2.67 2.72
N ALA A 57 0.89 2.89 1.89
CA ALA A 57 0.67 2.13 0.65
C ALA A 57 1.89 2.23 -0.29
N PHE A 58 2.40 3.45 -0.47
CA PHE A 58 3.57 3.70 -1.31
C PHE A 58 4.83 3.02 -0.76
N TYR A 59 5.05 3.07 0.55
CA TYR A 59 6.16 2.36 1.21
C TYR A 59 6.11 0.85 0.96
N PHE A 60 4.94 0.23 1.13
CA PHE A 60 4.77 -1.20 0.87
C PHE A 60 4.93 -1.54 -0.62
N PHE A 61 4.46 -0.67 -1.51
CA PHE A 61 4.64 -0.83 -2.95
C PHE A 61 6.13 -0.81 -3.33
N GLN A 62 6.90 0.13 -2.80
CA GLN A 62 8.36 0.16 -3.03
C GLN A 62 9.06 -1.09 -2.51
N ARG A 63 8.67 -1.58 -1.32
CA ARG A 63 9.20 -2.85 -0.80
C ARG A 63 8.87 -4.03 -1.71
N ALA A 64 7.62 -4.15 -2.17
CA ALA A 64 7.22 -5.19 -3.11
C ALA A 64 8.09 -5.15 -4.38
N VAL A 65 8.26 -3.97 -4.98
CA VAL A 65 9.10 -3.77 -6.18
C VAL A 65 10.54 -4.18 -5.91
N LYS A 66 11.10 -3.85 -4.75
CA LYS A 66 12.46 -4.25 -4.38
C LYS A 66 12.64 -5.76 -4.34
N TYR A 67 11.69 -6.49 -3.72
CA TYR A 67 11.76 -7.96 -3.67
C TYR A 67 11.55 -8.60 -5.05
N ILE A 68 10.70 -8.03 -5.91
CA ILE A 68 10.53 -8.48 -7.29
C ILE A 68 11.81 -8.29 -8.11
N ARG A 69 12.51 -7.16 -7.92
CA ARG A 69 13.81 -6.92 -8.59
C ARG A 69 14.88 -7.94 -8.16
N LEU A 70 14.99 -8.21 -6.86
CA LEU A 70 15.92 -9.22 -6.34
C LEU A 70 15.63 -10.63 -6.86
N LEU A 71 14.35 -10.98 -7.04
CA LEU A 71 13.97 -12.26 -7.67
C LEU A 71 14.43 -12.36 -9.12
N ARG A 72 14.24 -11.28 -9.89
CA ARG A 72 14.62 -11.21 -11.29
C ARG A 72 16.14 -11.33 -11.47
N GLU A 73 16.90 -10.59 -10.65
CA GLU A 73 18.38 -10.67 -10.64
C GLU A 73 18.91 -12.05 -10.21
N ALA A 74 18.13 -12.82 -9.45
CA ALA A 74 18.50 -14.17 -9.04
C ALA A 74 18.09 -15.26 -10.06
N GLU A 75 17.22 -14.93 -11.02
CA GLU A 75 16.82 -15.79 -12.14
C GLU A 75 17.75 -15.65 -13.36
N GLU A 76 18.43 -14.52 -13.51
CA GLU A 76 19.57 -14.30 -14.42
C GLU A 76 20.87 -14.92 -13.87
#